data_AF-A0A7W8PCK0-F1
#
_entry.id   AF-A0A7W8PCK0-F1
#
_cell.length_a   1.000
_cell.length_b   1.000
_cell.length_c   1.000
_cell.angle_alpha   90.00
_cell.angle_beta   90.00
_cell.angle_gamma   90.00
#
_symmetry.space_group_name_H-M   'P 1'
#
loop_
_entity.id
_entity.type
_entity.pdbx_description
1 polymer ?
#
loop_
_entity_poly.entity_id
_entity_poly.type
_entity_poly.pdbx_seq_one_letter_code
_entity_poly.pdbx_strand_id
1 'polypeptide(L)'
;MKSSHENAMKDGTNFATVLIFLDCLLDTRLGTLARMSDTLACRALSASYHQREEDVFEGVDTAEFRQMYRARDVETLKRSTITTLTTLLGDFSRTLSRIVGTRPWLDGVRILVNTWPYRLDAPTLDALQGVIALWSGGSSPVEMVDYAPGQLTPAFVKANFDILFMYEYEEWLHMHGEAFSKTSLADINVIVPALYFNHRPDEKTFDELVRDGAHPFAAITMLTSGFVGLELIDVKYFSIAEPAGIPAA
;
A
#
# COMPACT_ATOMS: atom_id res chain seq x y z
N MET A 1 -0.62 -30.54 2.89
CA MET A 1 -1.83 -29.70 2.77
C MET A 1 -1.83 -29.11 1.38
N LYS A 2 -2.83 -29.46 0.56
CA LYS A 2 -2.92 -29.03 -0.84
C LYS A 2 -3.30 -27.55 -0.88
N SER A 3 -2.52 -26.78 -1.64
CA SER A 3 -2.76 -25.37 -1.98
C SER A 3 -4.14 -25.22 -2.59
N SER A 4 -5.00 -24.44 -1.95
CA SER A 4 -6.38 -24.13 -2.38
C SER A 4 -6.45 -22.96 -3.37
N HIS A 5 -5.34 -22.57 -4.01
CA HIS A 5 -5.29 -21.39 -4.87
C HIS A 5 -5.48 -21.66 -6.38
N GLU A 6 -6.01 -22.84 -6.73
CA GLU A 6 -6.35 -23.20 -8.11
C GLU A 6 -7.86 -23.52 -8.22
N ASN A 7 -8.71 -22.50 -8.03
CA ASN A 7 -10.08 -22.45 -8.57
C ASN A 7 -10.76 -21.14 -8.16
N ALA A 8 -10.52 -20.06 -8.91
CA ALA A 8 -11.34 -18.86 -8.81
C ALA A 8 -11.37 -18.11 -10.15
N MET A 9 -11.74 -18.78 -11.24
CA MET A 9 -12.26 -18.09 -12.42
C MET A 9 -13.16 -19.06 -13.20
N LYS A 10 -14.49 -18.93 -13.01
CA LYS A 10 -15.55 -19.25 -13.98
C LYS A 10 -16.99 -19.03 -13.49
N ASP A 11 -17.21 -18.24 -12.44
CA ASP A 11 -18.48 -17.51 -12.38
C ASP A 11 -18.33 -16.37 -13.38
N GLY A 12 -19.21 -16.26 -14.37
CA GLY A 12 -19.08 -15.35 -15.52
C GLY A 12 -19.14 -13.85 -15.18
N THR A 13 -18.80 -13.47 -13.96
CA THR A 13 -18.68 -12.09 -13.49
C THR A 13 -17.26 -11.57 -13.68
N ASN A 14 -17.14 -10.35 -14.21
CA ASN A 14 -15.88 -9.70 -14.53
C ASN A 14 -15.78 -8.41 -13.69
N PHE A 15 -14.86 -8.37 -12.72
CA PHE A 15 -14.69 -7.23 -11.82
C PHE A 15 -13.40 -6.49 -12.13
N ALA A 16 -13.41 -5.16 -12.01
CA ALA A 16 -12.18 -4.42 -11.78
C ALA A 16 -11.67 -4.75 -10.37
N THR A 17 -10.49 -5.33 -10.27
CA THR A 17 -9.96 -5.88 -9.01
C THR A 17 -8.86 -4.98 -8.44
N VAL A 18 -9.11 -4.47 -7.23
CA VAL A 18 -8.17 -3.65 -6.46
C VAL A 18 -7.54 -4.52 -5.38
N LEU A 19 -6.22 -4.59 -5.31
CA LEU A 19 -5.49 -5.21 -4.20
C LEU A 19 -4.94 -4.12 -3.28
N ILE A 20 -5.25 -4.19 -1.99
CA ILE A 20 -4.75 -3.24 -0.98
C ILE A 20 -4.04 -4.00 0.12
N PHE A 21 -2.81 -3.61 0.43
CA PHE A 21 -2.09 -4.20 1.56
C PHE A 21 -2.62 -3.63 2.88
N LEU A 22 -2.70 -4.48 3.91
CA LEU A 22 -3.19 -4.04 5.22
C LEU A 22 -2.33 -2.90 5.80
N ASP A 23 -1.02 -2.91 5.50
CA ASP A 23 -0.08 -1.82 5.84
C ASP A 23 -0.44 -0.47 5.19
N CYS A 24 -1.26 -0.44 4.14
CA CYS A 24 -1.75 0.80 3.54
C CYS A 24 -2.98 1.34 4.28
N LEU A 25 -3.76 0.47 4.91
CA LEU A 25 -4.98 0.82 5.66
C LEU A 25 -4.69 1.10 7.13
N LEU A 26 -3.67 0.46 7.70
CA LEU A 26 -3.24 0.63 9.07
C LEU A 26 -1.79 1.14 9.11
N ASP A 27 -1.52 2.12 9.96
CA ASP A 27 -0.20 2.69 10.13
C ASP A 27 0.68 1.77 11.01
N THR A 28 1.21 0.74 10.36
CA THR A 28 2.02 -0.29 11.02
C THR A 28 3.44 0.17 11.29
N ARG A 29 3.90 1.30 10.69
CA ARG A 29 5.19 1.93 11.01
C ARG A 29 5.11 2.50 12.42
N LEU A 30 4.06 3.29 12.68
CA LEU A 30 3.80 3.81 14.01
C LEU A 30 3.52 2.69 15.02
N GLY A 31 2.77 1.66 14.62
CA GLY A 31 2.56 0.48 15.45
C GLY A 31 3.87 -0.24 15.82
N THR A 32 4.83 -0.27 14.89
CA THR A 32 6.17 -0.84 15.13
C THR A 32 7.00 0.03 16.07
N LEU A 33 6.98 1.35 15.90
CA LEU A 33 7.61 2.27 16.85
C LEU A 33 7.02 2.11 18.25
N ALA A 34 5.70 1.95 18.37
CA ALA A 34 5.03 1.72 19.65
C ALA A 34 5.36 0.35 20.27
N ARG A 35 5.78 -0.64 19.48
CA ARG A 35 6.36 -1.90 20.02
C ARG A 35 7.76 -1.69 20.60
N MET A 36 8.54 -0.80 20.01
CA MET A 36 9.88 -0.48 20.49
C MET A 36 9.79 0.40 21.74
N SER A 37 8.97 1.45 21.71
CA SER A 37 8.69 2.34 22.84
C SER A 37 7.53 3.29 22.49
N ASP A 38 6.53 3.40 23.36
CA ASP A 38 5.47 4.39 23.20
C ASP A 38 6.02 5.84 23.12
N THR A 39 7.14 6.12 23.78
CA THR A 39 7.82 7.42 23.70
C THR A 39 8.40 7.70 22.31
N LEU A 40 8.91 6.67 21.61
CA LEU A 40 9.41 6.81 20.24
C LEU A 40 8.26 7.08 19.26
N ALA A 41 7.14 6.37 19.42
CA ALA A 41 5.94 6.63 18.62
C ALA A 41 5.41 8.06 18.81
N CYS A 42 5.29 8.53 20.06
CA CYS A 42 4.87 9.90 20.35
C CYS A 42 5.83 10.95 19.79
N ARG A 43 7.14 10.70 19.85
CA ARG A 43 8.15 11.60 19.29
C ARG A 43 8.08 11.69 17.78
N ALA A 44 7.94 10.54 17.11
CA ALA A 44 7.75 10.50 15.66
C ALA A 44 6.53 11.33 15.26
N LEU A 45 5.38 11.16 15.94
CA LEU A 45 4.17 11.95 15.69
C LEU A 45 4.31 13.45 15.97
N SER A 46 5.10 13.83 16.98
CA SER A 46 5.31 15.24 17.34
C SER A 46 6.21 15.98 16.34
N ALA A 47 6.91 15.23 15.49
CA ALA A 47 7.69 15.76 14.38
C ALA A 47 6.80 15.87 13.12
N SER A 48 7.42 16.04 11.95
CA SER A 48 6.74 16.12 10.65
C SER A 48 6.38 14.73 10.10
N TYR A 49 5.76 13.86 10.90
CA TYR A 49 5.48 12.45 10.53
C TYR A 49 4.68 12.32 9.24
N HIS A 50 3.66 13.17 9.07
CA HIS A 50 2.79 13.22 7.89
C HIS A 50 3.47 13.83 6.66
N GLN A 51 4.60 14.51 6.83
CA GLN A 51 5.39 15.11 5.75
C GLN A 51 6.77 14.45 5.61
N ARG A 52 6.97 13.27 6.21
CA ARG A 52 8.26 12.58 6.17
C ARG A 52 8.60 12.19 4.74
N GLU A 53 9.86 12.34 4.37
CA GLU A 53 10.35 11.88 3.07
C GLU A 53 10.98 10.48 3.16
N GLU A 54 11.21 9.97 4.38
CA GLU A 54 11.86 8.69 4.68
C GLU A 54 11.27 8.06 5.93
N ASP A 55 11.37 6.73 6.06
CA ASP A 55 11.09 6.01 7.30
C ASP A 55 12.33 5.98 8.22
N VAL A 56 12.82 7.16 8.57
CA VAL A 56 13.91 7.40 9.52
C VAL A 56 13.34 8.21 10.68
N PHE A 57 13.47 7.68 11.90
CA PHE A 57 12.83 8.23 13.09
C PHE A 57 13.87 8.68 14.11
N GLU A 58 13.69 9.87 14.66
CA GLU A 58 14.62 10.45 15.63
C GLU A 58 14.77 9.54 16.87
N GLY A 59 16.01 9.19 17.19
CA GLY A 59 16.32 8.34 18.34
C GLY A 59 16.04 6.85 18.11
N VAL A 60 15.89 6.43 16.86
CA VAL A 60 15.72 5.03 16.45
C VAL A 60 16.82 4.66 15.46
N ASP A 61 17.51 3.56 15.70
CA ASP A 61 18.42 3.01 14.70
C ASP A 61 17.62 2.47 13.51
N THR A 62 17.96 2.92 12.29
CA THR A 62 17.21 2.56 11.08
C THR A 62 17.25 1.06 10.79
N ALA A 63 18.35 0.38 11.08
CA ALA A 63 18.46 -1.06 10.84
C ALA A 63 17.62 -1.85 11.85
N GLU A 64 17.62 -1.42 13.12
CA GLU A 64 16.76 -1.98 14.16
C GLU A 64 15.27 -1.80 13.82
N PHE A 65 14.86 -0.59 13.40
CA PHE A 65 13.49 -0.35 12.96
C PHE A 65 13.10 -1.26 11.81
N ARG A 66 13.92 -1.35 10.75
CA ARG A 66 13.63 -2.21 9.59
C ARG A 66 13.54 -3.68 9.97
N GLN A 67 14.39 -4.15 10.87
CA GLN A 67 14.33 -5.51 11.37
C GLN A 67 13.00 -5.79 12.11
N MET A 68 12.61 -4.88 13.00
CA MET A 68 11.34 -4.98 13.73
C MET A 68 10.14 -4.88 12.79
N TYR A 69 10.20 -4.02 11.77
CA TYR A 69 9.13 -3.84 10.80
C TYR A 69 8.95 -5.06 9.88
N ARG A 70 10.03 -5.69 9.44
CA ARG A 70 9.96 -6.95 8.68
C ARG A 70 9.41 -8.10 9.52
N ALA A 71 9.62 -8.06 10.84
CA ALA A 71 9.09 -9.02 11.80
C ALA A 71 7.70 -8.62 12.35
N ARG A 72 7.00 -7.69 11.70
CA ARG A 72 5.67 -7.24 12.15
C ARG A 72 4.67 -8.39 12.19
N ASP A 73 3.82 -8.35 13.20
CA ASP A 73 2.86 -9.41 13.53
C ASP A 73 1.57 -8.80 14.10
N VAL A 74 0.69 -9.65 14.66
CA VAL A 74 -0.58 -9.23 15.25
C VAL A 74 -0.39 -8.24 16.42
N GLU A 75 0.72 -8.32 17.15
CA GLU A 75 1.02 -7.34 18.22
C GLU A 75 1.37 -5.96 17.64
N THR A 76 1.97 -5.92 16.44
CA THR A 76 2.12 -4.65 15.70
C THR A 76 0.75 -4.09 15.32
N LEU A 77 -0.18 -4.92 14.82
CA LEU A 77 -1.52 -4.47 14.44
C LEU A 77 -2.32 -3.89 15.61
N LYS A 78 -2.25 -4.50 16.79
CA LYS A 78 -2.92 -4.01 18.00
C LYS A 78 -2.49 -2.60 18.41
N ARG A 79 -1.28 -2.19 18.01
CA ARG A 79 -0.71 -0.85 18.26
C ARG A 79 -0.80 0.07 17.04
N SER A 80 -1.28 -0.46 15.92
CA SER A 80 -1.48 0.30 14.70
C SER A 80 -2.83 1.00 14.73
N THR A 81 -2.99 2.01 13.88
CA THR A 81 -4.17 2.86 13.80
C THR A 81 -4.52 3.09 12.33
N ILE A 82 -5.74 3.52 12.04
CA ILE A 82 -6.18 3.73 10.66
C ILE A 82 -5.36 4.82 9.97
N THR A 83 -5.05 4.62 8.70
CA THR A 83 -4.41 5.64 7.86
C THR A 83 -5.44 6.58 7.25
N THR A 84 -5.01 7.75 6.79
CA THR A 84 -5.86 8.66 6.02
C THR A 84 -6.45 8.00 4.77
N LEU A 85 -5.78 7.01 4.15
CA LEU A 85 -6.28 6.27 2.99
C LEU A 85 -7.64 5.60 3.27
N THR A 86 -7.87 5.12 4.49
CA THR A 86 -9.16 4.52 4.88
C THR A 86 -10.33 5.48 4.71
N THR A 87 -10.11 6.77 4.98
CA THR A 87 -11.14 7.82 4.85
C THR A 87 -11.49 8.12 3.39
N LEU A 88 -10.56 7.85 2.47
CA LEU A 88 -10.74 8.07 1.03
C LEU A 88 -11.27 6.84 0.30
N LEU A 89 -11.24 5.67 0.94
CA LEU A 89 -11.58 4.40 0.28
C LEU A 89 -13.01 4.39 -0.26
N GLY A 90 -13.95 5.03 0.45
CA GLY A 90 -15.34 5.16 0.01
C GLY A 90 -15.49 6.03 -1.25
N ASP A 91 -14.81 7.17 -1.32
CA ASP A 91 -14.81 8.04 -2.50
C ASP A 91 -14.12 7.39 -3.69
N PHE A 92 -13.02 6.69 -3.43
CA PHE A 92 -12.30 5.90 -4.42
C PHE A 92 -13.17 4.79 -5.00
N SER A 93 -13.80 3.98 -4.14
CA SER A 93 -14.73 2.91 -4.51
C SER A 93 -15.89 3.44 -5.36
N ARG A 94 -16.54 4.55 -4.96
CA ARG A 94 -17.60 5.20 -5.74
C ARG A 94 -17.13 5.69 -7.11
N THR A 95 -15.93 6.26 -7.16
CA THR A 95 -15.37 6.79 -8.40
C THR A 95 -15.05 5.67 -9.39
N LEU A 96 -14.42 4.60 -8.91
CA LEU A 96 -14.18 3.41 -9.72
C LEU A 96 -15.48 2.77 -10.20
N SER A 97 -16.47 2.61 -9.33
CA SER A 97 -17.77 2.03 -9.72
C SER A 97 -18.47 2.87 -10.79
N ARG A 98 -18.33 4.21 -10.78
CA ARG A 98 -18.84 5.08 -11.85
C ARG A 98 -18.11 4.84 -13.17
N ILE A 99 -16.79 4.70 -13.14
CA ILE A 99 -15.98 4.40 -14.34
C ILE A 99 -16.35 3.02 -14.88
N VAL A 100 -16.45 2.01 -14.01
CA VAL A 100 -16.84 0.65 -14.36
C VAL A 100 -18.27 0.61 -14.92
N GLY A 101 -19.21 1.40 -14.39
CA GLY A 101 -20.57 1.49 -14.93
C GLY A 101 -20.65 1.99 -16.37
N THR A 102 -19.59 2.57 -16.93
CA THR A 102 -19.50 2.92 -18.35
C THR A 102 -18.96 1.79 -19.23
N ARG A 103 -18.53 0.67 -18.64
CA ARG A 103 -17.90 -0.48 -19.30
C ARG A 103 -18.85 -1.69 -19.24
N PRO A 104 -19.58 -2.01 -20.32
CA PRO A 104 -20.63 -3.05 -20.29
C PRO A 104 -20.13 -4.49 -20.07
N TRP A 105 -18.81 -4.71 -20.08
CA TRP A 105 -18.19 -6.01 -19.83
C TRP A 105 -17.68 -6.19 -18.39
N LEU A 106 -17.94 -5.24 -17.49
CA LEU A 106 -17.58 -5.32 -16.08
C LEU A 106 -18.83 -5.22 -15.21
N ASP A 107 -18.91 -6.06 -14.18
CA ASP A 107 -20.04 -6.13 -13.24
C ASP A 107 -19.87 -5.21 -12.03
N GLY A 108 -18.64 -4.75 -11.75
CA GLY A 108 -18.37 -3.86 -10.64
C GLY A 108 -16.89 -3.78 -10.27
N VAL A 109 -16.65 -3.31 -9.05
CA VAL A 109 -15.33 -3.23 -8.42
C VAL A 109 -15.27 -4.22 -7.29
N ARG A 110 -14.17 -4.96 -7.16
CA ARG A 110 -13.89 -5.84 -6.03
C ARG A 110 -12.61 -5.38 -5.33
N ILE A 111 -12.61 -5.42 -4.01
CA ILE A 111 -11.46 -5.06 -3.18
C ILE A 111 -10.92 -6.32 -2.50
N LEU A 112 -9.66 -6.64 -2.76
CA LEU A 112 -8.91 -7.67 -2.05
C LEU A 112 -7.99 -6.99 -1.05
N VAL A 113 -8.01 -7.44 0.19
CA VAL A 113 -7.14 -6.93 1.25
C VAL A 113 -6.08 -7.98 1.55
N ASN A 114 -4.84 -7.68 1.21
CA ASN A 114 -3.71 -8.55 1.52
C ASN A 114 -3.30 -8.42 2.98
N THR A 115 -3.45 -9.50 3.75
CA THR A 115 -3.11 -9.55 5.18
C THR A 115 -1.71 -10.09 5.46
N TRP A 116 -0.93 -10.45 4.44
CA TRP A 116 0.47 -10.83 4.66
C TRP A 116 1.25 -9.69 5.35
N PRO A 117 2.13 -9.94 6.34
CA PRO A 117 2.53 -11.25 6.90
C PRO A 117 1.71 -11.73 8.11
N TYR A 118 0.59 -11.08 8.41
CA TYR A 118 -0.18 -11.28 9.63
C TYR A 118 -0.95 -12.61 9.62
N ARG A 119 -0.76 -13.40 10.68
CA ARG A 119 -1.54 -14.64 10.91
C ARG A 119 -2.75 -14.33 11.78
N LEU A 120 -3.85 -14.02 11.11
CA LEU A 120 -5.12 -13.64 11.73
C LEU A 120 -6.04 -14.86 11.80
N ASP A 121 -6.80 -14.98 12.89
CA ASP A 121 -7.84 -16.00 12.99
C ASP A 121 -9.09 -15.59 12.19
N ALA A 122 -9.97 -16.55 11.91
CA ALA A 122 -11.17 -16.30 11.11
C ALA A 122 -12.08 -15.22 11.71
N PRO A 123 -12.37 -15.18 13.02
CA PRO A 123 -13.16 -14.10 13.61
C PRO A 123 -12.55 -12.71 13.40
N THR A 124 -11.23 -12.59 13.49
CA THR A 124 -10.54 -11.32 13.24
C THR A 124 -10.60 -10.92 11.77
N LEU A 125 -10.42 -11.88 10.86
CA LEU A 125 -10.56 -11.64 9.41
C LEU A 125 -11.97 -11.18 9.05
N ASP A 126 -13.01 -11.83 9.59
CA ASP A 126 -14.41 -11.47 9.36
C ASP A 126 -14.72 -10.06 9.88
N ALA A 127 -14.22 -9.72 11.07
CA ALA A 127 -14.37 -8.39 11.66
C ALA A 127 -13.67 -7.31 10.80
N LEU A 128 -12.44 -7.56 10.36
CA LEU A 128 -11.69 -6.64 9.48
C LEU A 128 -12.40 -6.47 8.13
N GLN A 129 -12.86 -7.57 7.53
CA GLN A 129 -13.61 -7.53 6.27
C GLN A 129 -14.86 -6.66 6.40
N GLY A 130 -15.63 -6.82 7.48
CA GLY A 130 -16.81 -6.00 7.75
C GLY A 130 -16.51 -4.51 7.91
N VAL A 131 -15.43 -4.17 8.63
CA VAL A 131 -15.00 -2.78 8.81
C VAL A 131 -14.50 -2.15 7.51
N ILE A 132 -13.71 -2.88 6.72
CA ILE A 132 -13.20 -2.39 5.43
C ILE A 132 -14.34 -2.24 4.41
N ALA A 133 -15.32 -3.15 4.43
CA ALA A 133 -16.53 -3.01 3.63
C ALA A 133 -17.32 -1.75 4.00
N LEU A 134 -17.36 -1.38 5.29
CA LEU A 134 -17.96 -0.12 5.73
C LEU A 134 -17.15 1.09 5.21
N TRP A 135 -15.82 1.08 5.33
CA TRP A 135 -14.96 2.16 4.83
C TRP A 135 -15.03 2.34 3.30
N SER A 136 -15.21 1.25 2.56
CA SER A 136 -15.36 1.28 1.09
C SER A 136 -16.77 1.67 0.63
N GLY A 137 -17.68 1.99 1.56
CA GLY A 137 -19.05 2.43 1.29
C GLY A 137 -20.06 1.29 1.06
N GLY A 138 -19.68 0.04 1.31
CA GLY A 138 -20.56 -1.14 1.26
C GLY A 138 -20.99 -1.59 -0.14
N SER A 139 -20.55 -0.91 -1.20
CA SER A 139 -20.96 -1.19 -2.58
C SER A 139 -20.08 -2.19 -3.31
N SER A 140 -18.87 -2.44 -2.80
CA SER A 140 -17.86 -3.29 -3.45
C SER A 140 -17.59 -4.50 -2.56
N PRO A 141 -17.67 -5.74 -3.07
CA PRO A 141 -17.28 -6.91 -2.31
C PRO A 141 -15.83 -6.78 -1.82
N VAL A 142 -15.63 -7.12 -0.55
CA VAL A 142 -14.32 -7.15 0.10
C VAL A 142 -13.95 -8.59 0.39
N GLU A 143 -12.77 -9.01 -0.04
CA GLU A 143 -12.20 -10.34 0.21
C GLU A 143 -10.86 -10.20 0.94
N MET A 144 -10.62 -11.04 1.94
CA MET A 144 -9.31 -11.10 2.62
C MET A 144 -8.44 -12.15 1.95
N VAL A 145 -7.20 -11.80 1.62
CA VAL A 145 -6.22 -12.68 0.96
C VAL A 145 -4.87 -12.64 1.68
N ASP A 146 -4.04 -13.66 1.48
CA ASP A 146 -2.72 -13.78 2.12
C ASP A 146 -1.65 -14.10 1.05
N TYR A 147 -1.33 -13.10 0.24
CA TYR A 147 -0.29 -13.19 -0.79
C TYR A 147 1.05 -12.71 -0.24
N ALA A 148 2.01 -13.63 -0.14
CA ALA A 148 3.40 -13.27 0.10
C ALA A 148 3.97 -12.48 -1.11
N PRO A 149 4.97 -11.59 -0.91
CA PRO A 149 5.55 -10.79 -1.99
C PRO A 149 6.04 -11.61 -3.19
N GLY A 150 6.58 -12.80 -2.95
CA GLY A 150 7.06 -13.70 -4.01
C GLY A 150 5.93 -14.31 -4.87
N GLN A 151 4.70 -14.37 -4.36
CA GLN A 151 3.54 -14.85 -5.13
C GLN A 151 3.02 -13.80 -6.10
N LEU A 152 3.22 -12.51 -5.78
CA LEU A 152 2.80 -11.37 -6.59
C LEU A 152 3.77 -11.09 -7.74
N THR A 153 4.11 -12.12 -8.52
CA THR A 153 4.93 -11.93 -9.72
C THR A 153 4.22 -10.99 -10.72
N PRO A 154 4.95 -10.29 -11.61
CA PRO A 154 4.30 -9.46 -12.63
C PRO A 154 3.27 -10.20 -13.48
N ALA A 155 3.54 -11.44 -13.88
CA ALA A 155 2.57 -12.26 -14.61
C ALA A 155 1.28 -12.52 -13.81
N PHE A 156 1.42 -12.82 -12.52
CA PHE A 156 0.28 -13.01 -11.62
C PHE A 156 -0.49 -11.71 -11.43
N VAL A 157 0.21 -10.59 -11.19
CA VAL A 157 -0.41 -9.28 -11.01
C VAL A 157 -1.22 -8.88 -12.24
N LYS A 158 -0.62 -8.97 -13.43
CA LYS A 158 -1.28 -8.62 -14.70
C LYS A 158 -2.55 -9.43 -14.96
N ALA A 159 -2.59 -10.67 -14.51
CA ALA A 159 -3.71 -11.57 -14.73
C ALA A 159 -4.88 -11.36 -13.74
N ASN A 160 -4.63 -10.73 -12.57
CA ASN A 160 -5.57 -10.77 -11.46
C ASN A 160 -5.98 -9.39 -10.90
N PHE A 161 -5.23 -8.32 -11.20
CA PHE A 161 -5.44 -7.01 -10.58
C PHE A 161 -5.35 -5.89 -11.61
N ASP A 162 -6.13 -4.84 -11.40
CA ASP A 162 -6.07 -3.60 -12.16
C ASP A 162 -5.34 -2.49 -11.38
N ILE A 163 -5.44 -2.52 -10.05
CA ILE A 163 -4.89 -1.51 -9.15
C ILE A 163 -4.30 -2.18 -7.91
N LEU A 164 -3.11 -1.74 -7.50
CA LEU A 164 -2.43 -2.19 -6.29
C LEU A 164 -2.12 -1.00 -5.39
N PHE A 165 -2.40 -1.10 -4.10
CA PHE A 165 -1.90 -0.19 -3.08
C PHE A 165 -0.83 -0.90 -2.26
N MET A 166 0.41 -0.42 -2.34
CA MET A 166 1.57 -1.07 -1.73
C MET A 166 2.43 -0.05 -0.99
N TYR A 167 2.70 -0.30 0.29
CA TYR A 167 3.64 0.51 1.05
C TYR A 167 5.09 0.08 0.76
N GLU A 168 5.40 -1.21 0.93
CA GLU A 168 6.73 -1.79 0.69
C GLU A 168 6.94 -2.19 -0.79
N TYR A 169 6.75 -1.25 -1.71
CA TYR A 169 6.84 -1.54 -3.15
C TYR A 169 8.28 -1.70 -3.66
N GLU A 170 9.27 -1.07 -3.02
CA GLU A 170 10.68 -1.16 -3.43
C GLU A 170 11.19 -2.61 -3.36
N GLU A 171 10.99 -3.28 -2.22
CA GLU A 171 11.42 -4.67 -2.03
C GLU A 171 10.76 -5.59 -3.07
N TRP A 172 9.50 -5.33 -3.41
CA TRP A 172 8.77 -6.06 -4.45
C TRP A 172 9.33 -5.80 -5.87
N LEU A 173 9.60 -4.54 -6.22
CA LEU A 173 10.22 -4.18 -7.51
C LEU A 173 11.61 -4.83 -7.65
N HIS A 174 12.41 -4.80 -6.59
CA HIS A 174 13.73 -5.43 -6.58
C HIS A 174 13.63 -6.96 -6.72
N MET A 175 12.73 -7.59 -5.96
CA MET A 175 12.49 -9.04 -6.00
C MET A 175 12.10 -9.53 -7.39
N HIS A 176 11.30 -8.76 -8.13
CA HIS A 176 10.77 -9.14 -9.44
C HIS A 176 11.44 -8.43 -10.63
N GLY A 177 12.57 -7.76 -10.41
CA GLY A 177 13.24 -6.93 -11.42
C GLY A 177 13.45 -7.64 -12.77
N GLU A 178 13.91 -8.89 -12.75
CA GLU A 178 14.10 -9.68 -13.97
C GLU A 178 12.78 -10.04 -14.68
N ALA A 179 11.69 -10.22 -13.93
CA ALA A 179 10.39 -10.61 -14.47
C ALA A 179 9.73 -9.50 -15.31
N PHE A 180 10.06 -8.23 -15.05
CA PHE A 180 9.59 -7.09 -15.85
C PHE A 180 10.11 -7.09 -17.29
N SER A 181 11.22 -7.79 -17.57
CA SER A 181 11.69 -7.98 -18.95
C SER A 181 10.74 -8.83 -19.82
N LYS A 182 9.88 -9.64 -19.17
CA LYS A 182 8.94 -10.56 -19.83
C LYS A 182 7.50 -10.08 -19.74
N THR A 183 7.15 -9.39 -18.66
CA THR A 183 5.79 -8.92 -18.40
C THR A 183 5.82 -7.46 -17.96
N SER A 184 5.35 -6.58 -18.85
CA SER A 184 5.09 -5.17 -18.50
C SER A 184 3.74 -5.03 -17.79
N LEU A 185 3.72 -4.21 -16.75
CA LEU A 185 2.57 -3.76 -15.96
C LEU A 185 2.29 -2.27 -16.19
N ALA A 186 2.66 -1.73 -17.35
CA ALA A 186 2.42 -0.31 -17.68
C ALA A 186 0.92 0.07 -17.67
N ASP A 187 0.04 -0.92 -17.82
CA ASP A 187 -1.42 -0.81 -17.78
C ASP A 187 -2.02 -0.99 -16.37
N ILE A 188 -1.20 -1.36 -15.38
CA ILE A 188 -1.63 -1.57 -13.99
C ILE A 188 -1.20 -0.38 -13.14
N ASN A 189 -2.12 0.17 -12.36
CA ASN A 189 -1.82 1.28 -11.45
C ASN A 189 -1.31 0.75 -10.11
N VAL A 190 -0.04 0.98 -9.81
CA VAL A 190 0.58 0.65 -8.54
C VAL A 190 0.73 1.94 -7.74
N ILE A 191 -0.17 2.16 -6.78
CA ILE A 191 -0.27 3.34 -5.94
C ILE A 191 0.56 3.14 -4.67
N VAL A 192 1.50 4.04 -4.44
CA VAL A 192 2.55 3.87 -3.42
C VAL A 192 2.88 5.19 -2.72
N PRO A 193 3.49 5.17 -1.51
CA PRO A 193 3.93 6.40 -0.88
C PRO A 193 5.11 7.04 -1.62
N ALA A 194 5.07 8.38 -1.70
CA ALA A 194 6.17 9.22 -2.14
C ALA A 194 7.26 9.31 -1.06
N LEU A 195 8.07 8.26 -0.94
CA LEU A 195 9.16 8.12 0.03
C LEU A 195 10.48 7.75 -0.64
N TYR A 196 11.59 8.21 -0.07
CA TYR A 196 12.93 7.68 -0.33
C TYR A 196 13.18 6.49 0.60
N PHE A 197 13.61 5.36 0.03
CA PHE A 197 13.79 4.13 0.80
C PHE A 197 15.12 4.04 1.54
N ASN A 198 16.17 4.66 1.00
CA ASN A 198 17.51 4.58 1.56
C ASN A 198 17.93 5.91 2.19
N HIS A 199 18.09 6.91 1.34
CA HIS A 199 18.39 8.28 1.70
C HIS A 199 17.92 9.16 0.56
N ARG A 200 17.50 10.37 0.90
CA ARG A 200 17.31 11.45 -0.05
C ARG A 200 18.64 11.65 -0.80
N PRO A 201 18.63 11.64 -2.14
CA PRO A 201 19.83 11.93 -2.92
C PRO A 201 20.43 13.28 -2.49
N ASP A 202 21.76 13.38 -2.48
CA ASP A 202 22.42 14.67 -2.25
C ASP A 202 22.05 15.68 -3.35
N GLU A 203 22.17 16.98 -3.07
CA GLU A 203 21.75 18.05 -4.00
C GLU A 203 22.39 17.93 -5.38
N LYS A 204 23.62 17.41 -5.47
CA LYS A 204 24.32 17.23 -6.74
C LYS A 204 23.73 16.10 -7.58
N THR A 205 23.49 14.95 -6.96
CA THR A 205 22.81 13.81 -7.57
C THR A 205 21.38 14.18 -7.94
N PHE A 206 20.74 15.00 -7.09
CA PHE A 206 19.42 15.57 -7.33
C PHE A 206 19.40 16.42 -8.60
N ASP A 207 20.30 17.40 -8.73
CA ASP A 207 20.40 18.26 -9.92
C ASP A 207 20.72 17.47 -11.20
N GLU A 208 21.50 16.39 -11.10
CA GLU A 208 21.81 15.52 -12.22
C GLU A 208 20.61 14.65 -12.68
N LEU A 209 19.79 14.17 -11.74
CA LEU A 209 18.58 13.39 -12.01
C LEU A 209 17.42 14.28 -12.50
N VAL A 210 17.38 15.53 -12.03
CA VAL A 210 16.32 16.51 -12.22
C VAL A 210 16.78 17.60 -13.20
N ARG A 211 17.43 17.21 -14.31
CA ARG A 211 17.99 18.17 -15.30
C ARG A 211 17.01 19.23 -15.81
N ASP A 212 15.71 18.97 -15.73
CA ASP A 212 14.64 19.86 -16.21
C ASP A 212 13.69 20.38 -15.09
N GLY A 213 14.08 20.31 -13.81
CA GLY A 213 13.25 20.80 -12.70
C GLY A 213 12.05 19.92 -12.34
N ALA A 214 11.98 18.68 -12.85
CA ALA A 214 10.98 17.69 -12.48
C ALA A 214 11.22 17.09 -11.08
N HIS A 215 10.21 17.08 -10.21
CA HIS A 215 10.30 16.47 -8.88
C HIS A 215 10.86 15.02 -8.93
N PRO A 216 11.76 14.58 -8.01
CA PRO A 216 12.40 13.26 -8.08
C PRO A 216 11.43 12.09 -8.22
N PHE A 217 10.31 12.13 -7.52
CA PHE A 217 9.25 11.13 -7.64
C PHE A 217 8.64 11.09 -9.04
N ALA A 218 8.54 12.22 -9.75
CA ALA A 218 8.12 12.24 -11.15
C ALA A 218 9.17 11.59 -12.06
N ALA A 219 10.46 11.77 -11.77
CA ALA A 219 11.53 11.08 -12.48
C ALA A 219 11.46 9.55 -12.26
N ILE A 220 11.20 9.09 -11.03
CA ILE A 220 10.99 7.66 -10.75
C ILE A 220 9.81 7.12 -11.55
N THR A 221 8.64 7.76 -11.48
CA THR A 221 7.47 7.37 -12.29
C THR A 221 7.81 7.31 -13.79
N MET A 222 8.54 8.31 -14.31
CA MET A 222 8.92 8.35 -15.72
C MET A 222 9.85 7.17 -16.08
N LEU A 223 10.88 6.90 -15.26
CA LEU A 223 11.83 5.82 -15.48
C LEU A 223 11.17 4.44 -15.40
N THR A 224 10.16 4.28 -14.55
CA THR A 224 9.46 3.01 -14.37
C THR A 224 8.28 2.81 -15.34
N SER A 225 7.79 3.87 -15.97
CA SER A 225 6.56 3.88 -16.80
C SER A 225 6.54 2.85 -17.94
N GLY A 226 7.70 2.48 -18.48
CA GLY A 226 7.80 1.47 -19.54
C GLY A 226 7.43 0.05 -19.10
N PHE A 227 7.49 -0.24 -17.79
CA PHE A 227 7.28 -1.58 -17.25
C PHE A 227 6.33 -1.64 -16.04
N VAL A 228 6.02 -0.53 -15.38
CA VAL A 228 5.02 -0.47 -14.30
C VAL A 228 4.37 0.91 -14.24
N GLY A 229 3.04 0.95 -14.14
CA GLY A 229 2.27 2.17 -13.90
C GLY A 229 2.38 2.63 -12.45
N LEU A 230 3.52 3.18 -12.05
CA LEU A 230 3.78 3.60 -10.67
C LEU A 230 3.22 5.01 -10.40
N GLU A 231 2.30 5.12 -9.45
CA GLU A 231 1.70 6.36 -8.98
C GLU A 231 2.16 6.65 -7.54
N LEU A 232 3.07 7.60 -7.37
CA LEU A 232 3.52 8.04 -6.05
C LEU A 232 2.58 9.12 -5.52
N ILE A 233 1.99 8.88 -4.35
CA ILE A 233 1.11 9.83 -3.66
C ILE A 233 1.69 10.23 -2.31
N ASP A 234 1.23 11.37 -1.78
CA ASP A 234 1.69 11.93 -0.51
C ASP A 234 1.63 10.90 0.64
N VAL A 235 2.73 10.79 1.39
CA VAL A 235 2.87 9.85 2.51
C VAL A 235 1.79 10.04 3.59
N LYS A 236 1.20 11.23 3.71
CA LYS A 236 0.11 11.47 4.67
C LYS A 236 -1.08 10.53 4.46
N TYR A 237 -1.30 10.05 3.23
CA TYR A 237 -2.35 9.07 2.93
C TYR A 237 -2.06 7.71 3.58
N PHE A 238 -0.78 7.38 3.76
CA PHE A 238 -0.32 6.18 4.45
C PHE A 238 0.05 6.44 5.92
N SER A 239 -0.26 7.62 6.46
CA SER A 239 0.01 7.96 7.86
C SER A 239 -1.29 7.93 8.66
N ILE A 240 -1.19 7.78 9.99
CA ILE A 240 -2.33 7.88 10.91
C ILE A 240 -3.28 9.01 10.50
N ALA A 241 -4.58 8.71 10.44
CA ALA A 241 -5.59 9.72 10.16
C ALA A 241 -5.59 10.79 11.25
N GLU A 242 -5.50 12.06 10.87
CA GLU A 242 -5.63 13.16 11.81
C GLU A 242 -7.04 13.17 12.43
N PRO A 243 -7.18 13.45 13.74
CA PRO A 243 -8.50 13.62 14.34
C PRO A 243 -9.24 14.75 13.65
N ALA A 244 -10.46 14.49 13.18
CA ALA A 244 -11.30 15.52 12.61
C ALA A 244 -11.57 16.61 13.67
N GLY A 245 -10.96 17.80 13.51
CA GLY A 245 -11.31 18.99 14.28
C GLY A 245 -10.25 19.62 15.19
N ILE A 246 -8.97 19.27 15.07
CA ILE A 246 -7.90 20.07 15.69
C ILE A 246 -7.15 20.80 14.57
N PRO A 247 -7.30 22.13 14.43
CA PRO A 247 -6.49 22.89 13.47
C PRO A 247 -5.02 22.66 13.80
N ALA A 248 -4.20 22.38 12.79
CA ALA A 248 -2.75 22.40 12.93
C ALA A 248 -2.33 23.73 13.57
N ALA A 249 -1.60 23.63 14.69
CA ALA A 249 -1.08 24.80 15.41
C ALA A 249 0.04 25.49 14.61
#